data_AF-A0AAV8XCQ7-F1
#
_entry.id   AF-A0AAV8XCQ7-F1
#
_cell.length_a   1.000
_cell.length_b   1.000
_cell.length_c   1.000
_cell.angle_alpha   90.00
_cell.angle_beta   90.00
_cell.angle_gamma   90.00
#
_symmetry.space_group_name_H-M   'P 1'
#
loop_
_entity.id
_entity.type
_entity.pdbx_description
1 polymer ?
#
loop_
_entity_poly.entity_id
_entity_poly.type
_entity_poly.pdbx_seq_one_letter_code
_entity_poly.pdbx_strand_id
1 'polypeptide(L)'
;MTIRWSKQERASVTVEQPSVVSFYNKGMGGVDHFDQMRGLYISRIRSKKWHWPIFRFCLNGAAVNMWFLYRYVDPDIGLVDFIRRACSLRVIILKSWGKLGMTTRTIGLTKTRLNVVMRNVESVLNLFV
;
A
#
# COMPACT_ATOMS: atom_id res chain seq x y z
N MET A 1 12.16 -31.78 6.02
CA MET A 1 13.58 -31.45 5.75
C MET A 1 13.77 -29.95 5.58
N THR A 2 14.93 -29.42 5.96
CA THR A 2 15.34 -28.02 5.71
C THR A 2 16.80 -28.02 5.25
N ILE A 3 17.17 -27.07 4.40
CA ILE A 3 18.56 -26.90 3.98
C ILE A 3 19.28 -26.04 5.03
N ARG A 4 20.44 -26.50 5.51
CA ARG A 4 21.30 -25.76 6.46
C ARG A 4 22.74 -25.81 6.00
N TRP A 5 23.46 -24.71 6.22
CA TRP A 5 24.89 -24.65 5.92
C TRP A 5 25.70 -25.45 6.95
N SER A 6 26.47 -26.43 6.51
CA SER A 6 27.45 -27.15 7.33
C SER A 6 28.84 -26.57 7.13
N LYS A 7 29.48 -26.12 8.22
CA LYS A 7 30.85 -25.61 8.17
C LYS A 7 31.88 -26.70 7.86
N GLN A 8 31.59 -27.95 8.25
CA GLN A 8 32.49 -29.09 8.05
C GLN A 8 32.54 -29.49 6.58
N GLU A 9 31.38 -29.57 5.93
CA GLU A 9 31.28 -29.94 4.52
C GLU A 9 31.42 -28.74 3.58
N ARG A 10 31.45 -27.51 4.13
CA ARG A 10 31.37 -26.24 3.38
C ARG A 10 30.29 -26.27 2.30
N ALA A 11 29.16 -26.88 2.65
CA ALA A 11 28.06 -27.12 1.75
C ALA A 11 26.72 -26.99 2.49
N SER A 12 25.67 -26.75 1.72
CA SER A 12 24.30 -26.74 2.21
C SER A 12 23.78 -28.17 2.26
N VAL A 13 23.66 -28.72 3.47
CA VAL A 13 23.20 -30.07 3.74
C VAL A 13 21.71 -30.09 4.05
N THR A 14 21.04 -31.18 3.65
CA THR A 14 19.64 -31.40 3.99
C THR A 14 19.55 -32.04 5.37
N VAL A 15 18.92 -31.34 6.32
CA VAL A 15 18.77 -31.79 7.70
C VAL A 15 17.30 -32.07 7.99
N GLU A 16 17.03 -33.11 8.76
CA GLU A 16 15.70 -33.35 9.29
C GLU A 16 15.33 -32.22 10.26
N GLN A 17 14.17 -31.60 10.04
CA GLN A 17 13.64 -30.57 10.93
C GLN A 17 12.47 -31.14 11.72
N PRO A 18 12.33 -30.80 13.01
CA PRO A 18 11.13 -31.11 13.77
C PRO A 18 9.87 -30.56 13.08
N SER A 19 8.79 -31.33 13.12
CA SER A 19 7.50 -30.96 12.50
C SER A 19 6.97 -29.61 13.02
N VAL A 20 7.18 -29.32 14.31
CA VAL A 20 6.79 -28.05 14.94
C VAL A 20 7.48 -26.84 14.30
N VAL A 21 8.77 -26.96 13.97
CA VAL A 21 9.55 -25.89 13.32
C VAL A 21 9.06 -25.69 11.88
N SER A 22 8.75 -26.78 11.18
CA SER A 22 8.17 -26.69 9.84
C SER A 22 6.82 -25.98 9.85
N PHE A 23 5.96 -26.26 10.82
CA PHE A 23 4.65 -25.61 10.93
C PHE A 23 4.78 -24.12 11.23
N TYR A 24 5.68 -23.75 12.15
CA TYR A 24 5.96 -22.35 12.46
C TYR A 24 6.46 -21.57 11.24
N ASN A 25 7.43 -22.12 10.50
CA ASN A 25 7.99 -21.48 9.31
C ASN A 25 6.95 -21.31 8.20
N LYS A 26 5.96 -22.19 8.08
CA LYS A 26 4.86 -22.05 7.12
C LYS A 26 3.97 -20.84 7.41
N GLY A 27 3.80 -20.48 8.68
CA GLY A 27 2.91 -19.38 9.10
C GLY A 27 3.59 -18.01 9.28
N MET A 28 4.92 -17.97 9.39
CA MET A 28 5.65 -16.74 9.72
C MET A 28 5.54 -15.61 8.67
N GLY A 29 5.51 -15.96 7.38
CA GLY A 29 5.68 -14.97 6.31
C GLY A 29 4.54 -13.97 6.11
N GLY A 30 3.38 -14.15 6.77
CA GLY A 30 2.21 -13.32 6.53
C GLY A 30 2.42 -11.83 6.78
N VAL A 31 3.10 -11.49 7.88
CA VAL A 31 3.38 -10.09 8.26
C VAL A 31 4.44 -9.48 7.34
N ASP A 32 5.49 -10.24 7.01
CA ASP A 32 6.58 -9.79 6.14
C ASP A 32 6.08 -9.54 4.71
N HIS A 33 5.22 -10.41 4.19
CA HIS A 33 4.58 -10.21 2.90
C HIS A 33 3.71 -8.95 2.89
N PHE A 34 2.95 -8.70 3.95
CA PHE A 34 2.15 -7.48 4.07
C PHE A 34 3.02 -6.22 4.13
N ASP A 35 4.12 -6.25 4.89
CA ASP A 35 5.06 -5.12 4.95
C ASP A 35 5.74 -4.88 3.60
N GLN A 36 6.16 -5.95 2.92
CA GLN A 36 6.74 -5.86 1.59
C GLN A 36 5.76 -5.25 0.58
N MET A 37 4.52 -5.74 0.55
CA MET A 37 3.47 -5.20 -0.32
C MET A 37 3.19 -3.73 0.00
N ARG A 38 3.09 -3.36 1.27
CA ARG A 38 2.93 -1.96 1.69
C ARG A 38 4.12 -1.08 1.29
N GLY A 39 5.34 -1.61 1.43
CA GLY A 39 6.59 -0.91 1.15
C GLY A 39 6.74 -0.46 -0.30
N LEU A 40 6.23 -1.26 -1.24
CA LEU A 40 6.28 -0.98 -2.67
C LEU A 40 5.42 0.23 -3.09
N TYR A 41 4.36 0.56 -2.36
CA TYR A 41 3.36 1.57 -2.75
C TYR A 41 3.23 2.75 -1.77
N ILE A 42 4.26 3.01 -0.98
CA ILE A 42 4.22 4.08 0.04
C ILE A 42 3.93 5.45 -0.60
N SER A 43 2.83 6.06 -0.16
CA SER A 43 2.59 7.50 -0.32
C SER A 43 3.73 8.28 0.36
N ARG A 44 4.60 8.93 -0.44
CA ARG A 44 5.77 9.72 0.04
C ARG A 44 5.38 11.06 0.69
N ILE A 45 4.26 11.11 1.39
CA ILE A 45 3.77 12.31 2.06
C ILE A 45 4.49 12.44 3.40
N ARG A 46 5.43 13.39 3.49
CA ARG A 46 6.07 13.74 4.76
C ARG A 46 5.23 14.74 5.55
N SER A 47 5.04 14.46 6.83
CA SER A 47 4.51 15.42 7.82
C SER A 47 5.52 15.65 8.91
N LYS A 48 5.39 16.79 9.58
CA LYS A 48 6.01 17.07 10.87
C LYS A 48 5.20 16.55 12.07
N LYS A 49 3.92 16.19 11.87
CA LYS A 49 3.05 15.67 12.93
C LYS A 49 3.37 14.19 13.26
N TRP A 50 3.61 13.90 14.54
CA TRP A 50 4.03 12.57 15.04
C TRP A 50 3.01 11.45 14.75
N HIS A 51 1.72 11.77 14.70
CA HIS A 51 0.64 10.81 14.44
C HIS A 51 0.41 10.54 12.94
N TRP A 52 0.99 11.36 12.05
CA TRP A 52 0.80 11.19 10.61
C TRP A 52 1.39 9.89 10.05
N PRO A 53 2.57 9.42 10.49
CA PRO A 53 3.07 8.08 10.14
C PRO A 53 2.08 6.96 10.44
N ILE A 54 1.43 6.99 11.61
CA ILE A 54 0.44 5.97 12.02
C ILE A 54 -0.78 6.01 11.10
N PHE A 55 -1.31 7.21 10.85
CA PHE A 55 -2.45 7.35 9.93
C PHE A 55 -2.12 6.85 8.51
N ARG A 56 -0.94 7.20 8.00
CA ARG A 56 -0.47 6.72 6.68
C ARG A 56 -0.31 5.20 6.66
N PHE A 57 0.22 4.62 7.73
CA PHE A 57 0.35 3.18 7.88
C PHE A 57 -1.02 2.49 7.74
N CYS A 58 -2.03 2.97 8.46
CA CYS A 58 -3.39 2.42 8.40
C CYS A 58 -4.00 2.56 7.00
N LEU A 59 -3.85 3.72 6.34
CA LEU A 59 -4.37 3.92 4.99
C LEU A 59 -3.71 2.99 3.95
N ASN A 60 -2.38 2.90 3.97
CA ASN A 60 -1.68 2.01 3.03
C ASN A 60 -2.03 0.54 3.30
N GLY A 61 -2.17 0.14 4.58
CA GLY A 61 -2.60 -1.20 4.95
C GLY A 61 -4.02 -1.52 4.48
N ALA A 62 -4.95 -0.59 4.63
CA ALA A 62 -6.31 -0.73 4.14
C ALA A 62 -6.35 -0.89 2.61
N ALA A 63 -5.52 -0.15 1.86
CA ALA A 63 -5.42 -0.29 0.40
C ALA A 63 -4.95 -1.68 -0.04
N VAL A 64 -3.93 -2.24 0.63
CA VAL A 64 -3.44 -3.61 0.36
C VAL A 64 -4.54 -4.63 0.66
N ASN A 65 -5.25 -4.49 1.78
CA ASN A 65 -6.35 -5.39 2.14
C ASN A 65 -7.52 -5.32 1.14
N MET A 66 -7.88 -4.10 0.70
CA MET A 66 -8.91 -3.90 -0.33
C MET A 66 -8.52 -4.55 -1.65
N TRP A 67 -7.25 -4.46 -2.05
CA TRP A 67 -6.75 -5.15 -3.23
C TRP A 67 -6.85 -6.67 -3.10
N PHE A 68 -6.45 -7.24 -1.96
CA PHE A 68 -6.63 -8.68 -1.71
C PHE A 68 -8.09 -9.12 -1.86
N LEU A 69 -9.04 -8.31 -1.36
CA LEU A 69 -10.47 -8.58 -1.54
C LEU A 69 -10.90 -8.42 -3.01
N TYR A 70 -10.38 -7.44 -3.72
CA TYR A 70 -10.70 -7.20 -5.13
C TYR A 70 -10.21 -8.32 -6.05
N ARG A 71 -9.11 -9.01 -5.67
CA ARG A 71 -8.60 -10.17 -6.42
C ARG A 71 -9.55 -11.38 -6.47
N TYR A 72 -10.53 -11.45 -5.57
CA TYR A 72 -11.59 -12.47 -5.69
C TYR A 72 -12.55 -12.18 -6.85
N VAL A 73 -12.62 -10.93 -7.30
CA VAL A 73 -13.46 -10.49 -8.43
C VAL A 73 -12.64 -10.44 -9.72
N ASP A 74 -11.43 -9.89 -9.65
CA ASP A 74 -10.51 -9.77 -10.80
C ASP A 74 -9.11 -10.27 -10.37
N PRO A 75 -8.74 -11.54 -10.66
CA PRO A 75 -7.51 -12.14 -10.18
C PRO A 75 -6.22 -11.55 -10.76
N ASP A 76 -6.30 -10.97 -11.96
CA ASP A 76 -5.16 -10.58 -12.79
C ASP A 76 -4.70 -9.13 -12.51
N ILE A 77 -5.47 -8.37 -11.74
CA ILE A 77 -5.14 -6.98 -11.46
C ILE A 77 -3.95 -6.84 -10.50
N GLY A 78 -2.89 -6.17 -10.96
CA GLY A 78 -1.76 -5.78 -10.13
C GLY A 78 -2.16 -4.75 -9.07
N LEU A 79 -1.48 -4.77 -7.92
CA LEU A 79 -1.72 -3.81 -6.82
C LEU A 79 -1.52 -2.35 -7.28
N VAL A 80 -0.54 -2.10 -8.15
CA VAL A 80 -0.32 -0.76 -8.73
C VAL A 80 -1.55 -0.28 -9.49
N ASP A 81 -2.09 -1.15 -10.34
CA ASP A 81 -3.19 -0.80 -11.24
C ASP A 81 -4.49 -0.63 -10.47
N PHE A 82 -4.69 -1.41 -9.41
CA PHE A 82 -5.77 -1.19 -8.46
C PHE A 82 -5.69 0.20 -7.80
N ILE A 83 -4.51 0.58 -7.30
CA ILE A 83 -4.29 1.89 -6.67
C ILE A 83 -4.50 3.02 -7.70
N ARG A 84 -4.00 2.87 -8.93
CA ARG A 84 -4.22 3.84 -10.01
C ARG A 84 -5.70 4.00 -10.34
N ARG A 85 -6.45 2.89 -10.45
CA ARG A 85 -7.91 2.91 -10.67
C ARG A 85 -8.63 3.63 -9.53
N ALA A 86 -8.33 3.31 -8.28
CA ALA A 86 -8.91 3.97 -7.11
C ALA A 86 -8.62 5.49 -7.10
N CYS A 87 -7.39 5.90 -7.41
CA CYS A 87 -7.04 7.31 -7.52
C CYS A 87 -7.68 8.01 -8.73
N SER A 88 -7.84 7.33 -9.87
CA SER A 88 -8.48 7.88 -11.06
C SER A 88 -9.98 8.10 -10.86
N LEU A 89 -10.67 7.18 -10.17
CA LEU A 89 -12.04 7.34 -9.70
C LEU A 89 -12.18 8.59 -8.82
N ARG A 90 -11.24 8.83 -7.92
CA ARG A 90 -11.20 10.07 -7.12
C ARG A 90 -11.09 11.32 -7.99
N VAL A 91 -10.27 11.32 -9.06
CA VAL A 91 -10.17 12.49 -9.96
C VAL A 91 -11.48 12.72 -10.72
N ILE A 92 -12.13 11.64 -11.18
CA ILE A 92 -13.44 11.73 -11.85
C ILE A 92 -14.51 12.26 -10.89
N ILE A 93 -14.55 11.75 -9.66
CA ILE A 93 -15.44 12.25 -8.61
C ILE A 93 -15.12 13.71 -8.30
N LEU A 94 -13.87 14.10 -8.07
CA LEU A 94 -13.52 15.51 -7.82
C LEU A 94 -13.85 16.43 -8.99
N LYS A 95 -13.69 15.97 -10.24
CA LYS A 95 -14.16 16.71 -11.43
C LYS A 95 -15.69 16.79 -11.46
N SER A 96 -16.39 15.74 -11.05
CA SER A 96 -17.86 15.73 -10.91
C SER A 96 -18.33 16.66 -9.78
N TRP A 97 -17.58 16.79 -8.69
CA TRP A 97 -17.83 17.75 -7.60
C TRP A 97 -17.43 19.18 -8.01
N GLY A 98 -16.51 19.35 -8.96
CA GLY A 98 -16.27 20.62 -9.61
C GLY A 98 -17.43 21.06 -10.53
N LYS A 99 -18.18 20.10 -11.09
CA LYS A 99 -19.40 20.34 -11.87
C LYS A 99 -20.64 20.55 -10.98
N LEU A 100 -20.76 19.79 -9.90
CA LEU A 100 -21.72 20.00 -8.80
C LEU A 100 -21.16 21.08 -7.88
N GLY A 101 -21.23 22.35 -8.28
CA GLY A 101 -20.65 23.50 -7.57
C GLY A 101 -20.96 23.53 -6.07
N MET A 102 -20.19 22.81 -5.26
CA MET A 102 -20.13 22.99 -3.82
C MET A 102 -19.33 24.26 -3.58
N THR A 103 -20.08 25.36 -3.40
CA THR A 103 -19.56 26.65 -2.97
C THR A 103 -18.61 26.43 -1.79
N THR A 104 -17.41 27.00 -1.88
CA THR A 104 -16.27 26.95 -0.94
C THR A 104 -16.57 27.29 0.54
N ARG A 105 -17.84 27.44 0.94
CA ARG A 105 -18.29 27.68 2.32
C ARG A 105 -18.33 26.42 3.18
N THR A 106 -18.58 25.23 2.63
CA THR A 106 -18.81 24.02 3.45
C THR A 106 -17.53 23.38 3.99
N ILE A 107 -16.36 23.69 3.42
CA ILE A 107 -15.09 22.98 3.71
C ILE A 107 -14.05 23.91 4.40
N GLY A 108 -14.32 25.21 4.53
CA GLY A 108 -13.44 26.15 5.24
C GLY A 108 -12.02 26.29 4.66
N LEU A 109 -11.74 25.69 3.51
CA LEU A 109 -10.46 25.78 2.82
C LEU A 109 -10.56 26.85 1.73
N THR A 110 -9.74 27.90 1.86
CA THR A 110 -9.61 28.95 0.84
C THR A 110 -9.25 28.33 -0.52
N LYS A 111 -9.83 28.88 -1.60
CA LYS A 111 -9.69 28.38 -2.99
C LYS A 111 -8.23 28.10 -3.40
N THR A 112 -7.30 28.90 -2.88
CA THR A 112 -5.85 28.75 -3.04
C THR A 112 -5.30 27.47 -2.42
N ARG A 113 -5.75 27.10 -1.22
CA ARG A 113 -5.34 25.84 -0.56
C ARG A 113 -5.86 24.62 -1.31
N LEU A 114 -7.09 24.69 -1.83
CA LEU A 114 -7.66 23.64 -2.66
C LEU A 114 -6.81 23.42 -3.93
N ASN A 115 -6.43 24.49 -4.62
CA ASN A 115 -5.57 24.39 -5.80
C ASN A 115 -4.16 23.84 -5.51
N VAL A 116 -3.60 24.15 -4.34
CA VAL A 116 -2.31 23.57 -3.89
C VAL A 116 -2.45 22.08 -3.57
N VAL A 117 -3.54 21.68 -2.91
CA VAL A 117 -3.83 20.25 -2.65
C VAL A 117 -4.02 19.50 -3.97
N MET A 118 -4.73 20.08 -4.94
CA MET A 118 -4.93 19.46 -6.26
C MET A 118 -3.61 19.31 -7.02
N ARG A 119 -2.74 20.33 -7.04
CA ARG A 119 -1.39 20.22 -7.65
C ARG A 119 -0.49 19.20 -6.95
N ASN A 120 -0.56 19.12 -5.62
CA ASN A 120 0.22 18.12 -4.87
C ASN A 120 -0.30 16.70 -5.08
N VAL A 121 -1.59 16.54 -5.41
CA VAL A 121 -2.16 15.23 -5.77
C VAL A 121 -1.70 14.83 -7.18
N GLU A 122 -1.70 15.75 -8.13
CA GLU A 122 -1.23 15.51 -9.50
C GLU A 122 0.27 15.20 -9.55
N SER A 123 1.09 15.87 -8.73
CA SER A 123 2.52 15.55 -8.64
C SER A 123 2.78 14.19 -8.00
N VAL A 124 1.95 13.77 -7.04
CA VAL A 124 1.98 12.43 -6.46
C VAL A 124 1.55 11.38 -7.47
N LEU A 125 0.55 11.64 -8.31
CA LEU A 125 0.13 10.73 -9.40
C LEU A 125 1.24 10.51 -10.44
N ASN A 126 1.95 11.58 -10.83
CA ASN A 126 3.05 11.51 -11.80
C ASN A 126 4.32 10.84 -11.25
N LEU A 127 4.43 10.65 -9.93
CA LEU A 127 5.51 9.87 -9.30
C LEU A 127 5.25 8.35 -9.34
N PHE A 128 4.05 7.92 -9.75
CA PHE A 128 3.63 6.52 -9.83
C PHE A 128 3.36 6.04 -11.28
N VAL A 129 3.75 6.83 -12.28
CA VAL A 129 3.84 6.45 -13.71
C VAL A 129 5.31 6.19 -14.03
#